data_AF-A0A645D7P7-F1
#
_entry.id   AF-A0A645D7P7-F1
#
_cell.length_a   1.000
_cell.length_b   1.000
_cell.length_c   1.000
_cell.angle_alpha   90.00
_cell.angle_beta   90.00
_cell.angle_gamma   90.00
#
_symmetry.space_group_name_H-M   'P 1'
#
loop_
_entity.id
_entity.type
_entity.pdbx_description
1 polymer ?
#
loop_
_entity_poly.entity_id
_entity_poly.type
_entity_poly.pdbx_seq_one_letter_code
_entity_poly.pdbx_strand_id
1 'polypeptide(L)'
;MTQAGFKISEANKKNAAALKNMEKADENLRFANEAFDAGVITSSDLMEAQTAWLSANSERIDAGIEVRLCELYLNKAKGKMVQ
;
A
#
# COMPACT_ATOMS: atom_id res chain seq x y z
N MET A 1 20.13 -7.24 17.63
CA MET A 1 19.00 -6.51 17.02
C MET A 1 18.05 -6.09 18.12
N THR A 2 17.65 -4.82 18.21
CA THR A 2 16.64 -4.38 19.18
C THR A 2 15.24 -4.67 18.64
N GLN A 3 14.27 -4.95 19.52
CA GLN A 3 12.88 -5.25 19.12
C GLN A 3 12.28 -4.13 18.22
N ALA A 4 12.60 -2.87 18.49
CA ALA A 4 12.16 -1.74 17.69
C ALA A 4 12.78 -1.72 16.27
N GLY A 5 14.03 -2.15 16.11
CA GLY A 5 14.68 -2.29 14.80
C GLY A 5 14.11 -3.43 13.96
N PHE A 6 13.61 -4.49 14.60
CA PHE A 6 12.91 -5.57 13.90
C PHE A 6 11.54 -5.11 13.39
N LYS A 7 10.75 -4.41 14.21
CA LYS A 7 9.41 -3.91 13.84
C LYS A 7 9.44 -2.96 12.64
N ILE A 8 10.38 -2.02 12.58
CA ILE A 8 10.50 -1.11 11.42
C ILE A 8 10.91 -1.87 10.13
N SER A 9 11.73 -2.91 10.25
CA SER A 9 12.11 -3.75 9.10
C SER A 9 10.92 -4.52 8.55
N GLU A 10 10.09 -5.09 9.44
CA GLU A 10 8.84 -5.74 9.02
C GLU A 10 7.84 -4.78 8.39
N ALA A 11 7.61 -3.61 9.01
CA ALA A 11 6.72 -2.59 8.46
C ALA A 11 7.18 -2.15 7.06
N ASN A 12 8.49 -1.96 6.85
CA ASN A 12 9.04 -1.63 5.54
C ASN A 12 8.84 -2.74 4.50
N LYS A 13 8.99 -4.02 4.89
CA LYS A 13 8.71 -5.15 4.00
C LYS A 13 7.24 -5.22 3.60
N LYS A 14 6.32 -5.01 4.56
CA LYS A 14 4.87 -4.94 4.28
C LYS A 14 4.56 -3.79 3.32
N ASN A 15 5.10 -2.60 3.58
CA ASN A 15 4.91 -1.44 2.71
C ASN A 15 5.44 -1.69 1.30
N ALA A 16 6.61 -2.33 1.16
CA ALA A 16 7.14 -2.71 -0.15
C ALA A 16 6.24 -3.73 -0.89
N ALA A 17 5.63 -4.67 -0.17
CA ALA A 17 4.66 -5.60 -0.75
C ALA A 17 3.36 -4.88 -1.18
N ALA A 18 2.85 -3.97 -0.35
CA ALA A 18 1.66 -3.17 -0.65
C ALA A 18 1.86 -2.26 -1.87
N LEU A 19 3.05 -1.66 -2.01
CA LEU A 19 3.42 -0.88 -3.21
C LEU A 19 3.39 -1.73 -4.48
N LYS A 20 3.98 -2.94 -4.43
CA LYS A 20 3.91 -3.87 -5.58
C LYS A 20 2.50 -4.34 -5.89
N ASN A 21 1.64 -4.50 -4.87
CA ASN A 21 0.24 -4.85 -5.07
C ASN A 21 -0.50 -3.69 -5.75
N MET A 22 -0.25 -2.45 -5.30
CA MET A 22 -0.77 -1.24 -5.91
C MET A 22 -0.40 -1.13 -7.39
N GLU A 23 0.88 -1.33 -7.74
CA GLU A 23 1.35 -1.30 -9.14
C GLU A 23 0.58 -2.27 -10.04
N LYS A 24 0.30 -3.48 -9.53
CA LYS A 24 -0.50 -4.47 -10.26
C LYS A 24 -1.96 -4.06 -10.40
N ALA A 25 -2.54 -3.47 -9.35
CA ALA A 25 -3.91 -3.02 -9.36
C ALA A 25 -4.11 -1.80 -10.27
N ASP A 26 -3.14 -0.87 -10.31
CA ASP A 26 -3.07 0.25 -11.25
C ASP A 26 -3.11 -0.26 -12.71
N GLU A 27 -2.25 -1.21 -13.03
CA GLU A 27 -2.17 -1.76 -14.38
C GLU A 27 -3.44 -2.54 -14.77
N ASN A 28 -3.99 -3.33 -13.83
CA ASN A 28 -5.26 -4.02 -14.05
C ASN A 28 -6.42 -3.03 -14.30
N LEU A 29 -6.51 -1.96 -13.51
CA LEU A 29 -7.51 -0.92 -13.70
C LEU A 29 -7.32 -0.19 -15.03
N ARG A 30 -6.09 0.10 -15.44
CA ARG A 30 -5.79 0.69 -16.75
C ARG A 30 -6.32 -0.18 -17.88
N PHE A 31 -5.99 -1.47 -17.89
CA PHE A 31 -6.50 -2.41 -18.89
C PHE A 31 -8.02 -2.53 -18.87
N ALA A 32 -8.65 -2.56 -17.69
CA ALA A 32 -10.10 -2.63 -17.58
C ALA A 32 -10.78 -1.38 -18.17
N ASN A 33 -10.25 -0.18 -17.94
CA ASN A 33 -10.78 1.03 -18.55
C ASN A 33 -10.67 0.98 -20.09
N GLU A 34 -9.48 0.65 -20.61
CA GLU A 34 -9.27 0.52 -22.07
C GLU A 34 -10.20 -0.52 -22.70
N ALA A 35 -10.38 -1.67 -22.04
CA ALA A 35 -11.26 -2.73 -22.52
C ALA A 35 -12.75 -2.34 -22.43
N PHE A 36 -13.16 -1.60 -21.40
CA PHE A 36 -14.52 -1.11 -21.26
C PHE A 36 -14.86 -0.06 -22.32
N ASP A 37 -13.96 0.89 -22.56
CA ASP A 37 -14.10 1.91 -23.59
C ASP A 37 -14.16 1.29 -25.00
N ALA A 38 -13.46 0.18 -25.21
CA ALA A 38 -13.53 -0.61 -26.44
C ALA A 38 -14.79 -1.51 -26.54
N GLY A 39 -15.63 -1.56 -25.49
CA GLY A 39 -16.83 -2.40 -25.43
C GLY A 39 -16.56 -3.89 -25.26
N VAL A 40 -15.37 -4.27 -24.79
CA VAL A 40 -14.91 -5.66 -24.65
C VAL A 40 -15.34 -6.28 -23.31
N ILE A 41 -15.42 -5.46 -22.24
CA ILE A 41 -15.88 -5.90 -20.92
C ILE A 41 -17.13 -5.14 -20.48
N THR A 42 -17.83 -5.66 -19.47
CA THR A 42 -19.04 -5.03 -18.93
C THR A 42 -18.69 -3.96 -17.88
N SER A 43 -19.68 -3.16 -17.50
CA SER A 43 -19.53 -2.22 -16.37
C SER A 43 -19.31 -2.94 -15.04
N SER A 44 -19.75 -4.19 -14.90
CA SER A 44 -19.51 -5.00 -13.70
C SER A 44 -18.03 -5.36 -13.57
N ASP A 45 -17.41 -5.82 -14.67
CA ASP A 45 -15.98 -6.16 -14.70
C ASP A 45 -15.10 -4.94 -14.41
N LEU A 46 -15.47 -3.76 -14.96
CA LEU A 46 -14.79 -2.51 -14.65
C LEU A 46 -14.92 -2.15 -13.16
N MET A 47 -16.10 -2.33 -12.57
CA MET A 47 -16.34 -2.03 -11.15
C MET A 47 -15.57 -2.97 -10.22
N GLU A 48 -15.37 -4.23 -10.62
CA GLU A 48 -14.49 -5.16 -9.91
C GLU A 48 -13.04 -4.69 -9.92
N ALA A 49 -12.53 -4.26 -11.08
CA ALA A 49 -11.18 -3.71 -11.19
C ALA A 49 -11.00 -2.43 -10.35
N GLN A 50 -12.01 -1.54 -10.34
CA GLN A 50 -12.02 -0.35 -9.49
C GLN A 50 -12.03 -0.69 -8.00
N THR A 51 -12.80 -1.72 -7.60
CA THR A 51 -12.86 -2.18 -6.21
C THR A 51 -11.55 -2.80 -5.74
N ALA A 52 -10.90 -3.60 -6.62
CA ALA A 52 -9.59 -4.17 -6.36
C ALA A 52 -8.52 -3.06 -6.20
N TRP A 53 -8.56 -2.05 -7.06
CA TRP A 53 -7.70 -0.87 -6.98
C TRP A 53 -7.88 -0.11 -5.68
N LEU A 54 -9.15 0.16 -5.29
CA LEU A 54 -9.45 0.88 -4.06
C LEU A 54 -8.92 0.14 -2.83
N SER A 55 -9.10 -1.19 -2.81
CA SER A 55 -8.59 -2.05 -1.74
C SER A 55 -7.07 -1.98 -1.65
N ALA A 56 -6.36 -2.16 -2.77
CA ALA A 56 -4.90 -2.08 -2.82
C ALA A 56 -4.37 -0.69 -2.41
N ASN A 57 -5.05 0.39 -2.80
CA ASN A 57 -4.69 1.74 -2.41
C ASN A 57 -4.87 1.97 -0.90
N SER A 58 -5.95 1.44 -0.31
CA SER A 58 -6.16 1.49 1.14
C SER A 58 -5.03 0.75 1.89
N GLU A 59 -4.71 -0.47 1.47
CA GLU A 59 -3.61 -1.27 2.06
C GLU A 59 -2.26 -0.56 1.99
N ARG A 60 -1.97 0.11 0.86
CA ARG A 60 -0.75 0.91 0.69
C ARG A 60 -0.70 2.09 1.67
N ILE A 61 -1.82 2.78 1.86
CA ILE A 61 -1.91 3.90 2.81
C ILE A 61 -1.67 3.39 4.24
N ASP A 62 -2.34 2.31 4.63
CA ASP A 62 -2.21 1.72 5.96
C ASP A 62 -0.77 1.25 6.24
N ALA A 63 -0.15 0.56 5.29
CA ALA A 63 1.24 0.12 5.42
C ALA A 63 2.22 1.31 5.52
N GLY A 64 1.98 2.39 4.78
CA GLY A 64 2.75 3.63 4.88
C GLY A 64 2.61 4.31 6.25
N ILE A 65 1.42 4.29 6.83
CA ILE A 65 1.16 4.80 8.19
C ILE A 65 1.89 3.93 9.23
N GLU A 66 1.86 2.59 9.09
CA GLU A 66 2.55 1.66 10.00
C GLU A 66 4.07 1.93 10.05
N VAL A 67 4.70 2.17 8.90
CA VAL A 67 6.13 2.54 8.82
C VAL A 67 6.41 3.82 9.60
N ARG A 68 5.62 4.88 9.37
CA ARG A 68 5.79 6.17 10.06
C ARG A 68 5.62 6.04 11.57
N LEU A 69 4.65 5.25 12.03
CA LEU A 69 4.46 4.98 13.46
C LEU A 69 5.67 4.24 14.05
N CYS A 70 6.21 3.23 13.36
CA CYS A 70 7.40 2.51 13.80
C CYS A 70 8.63 3.42 13.89
N GLU A 71 8.80 4.32 12.93
CA GLU A 71 9.86 5.33 12.93
C GLU A 71 9.75 6.29 14.12
N LEU A 72 8.54 6.80 14.39
CA LEU A 72 8.26 7.67 15.53
C LEU A 72 8.60 6.97 16.85
N TYR A 73 8.15 5.72 17.04
CA TYR A 73 8.47 4.96 18.25
C TYR A 73 9.96 4.65 18.40
N LEU A 74 10.64 4.34 17.30
CA LEU A 74 12.08 4.12 17.30
C LEU A 74 12.85 5.40 17.68
N ASN A 75 12.43 6.55 17.15
CA ASN A 75 13.05 7.85 17.46
C ASN A 75 12.83 8.25 18.91
N LYS A 76 11.62 8.03 19.45
CA LYS A 76 11.31 8.23 20.87
C LYS A 76 12.17 7.34 21.77
N ALA A 77 12.29 6.05 21.44
CA ALA A 77 13.10 5.09 22.20
C ALA A 77 14.61 5.40 22.16
N LYS A 78 15.07 6.04 21.08
CA LYS A 78 16.46 6.49 20.93
C LYS A 78 16.74 7.84 21.63
N GLY A 79 15.77 8.43 22.33
CA GLY A 79 15.93 9.72 23.00
C GLY A 79 16.12 10.90 22.05
N LYS A 80 15.77 10.75 20.75
CA LYS A 80 15.91 11.82 19.75
C LYS A 80 14.75 12.83 19.76
N MET A 81 13.76 12.63 20.63
CA MET A 81 12.82 13.68 21.02
C MET A 81 13.17 14.16 22.41
N VAL A 82 14.17 15.04 22.48
CA VAL A 82 14.30 16.03 23.56
C VAL A 82 14.39 17.37 22.84
N GLN A 83 13.43 18.24 23.17
CA GLN A 83 13.13 19.58 22.64
C GLN A 83 12.09 19.65 21.52
#